data_AF-A0A935VER0-F1
#
_entry.id   AF-A0A935VER0-F1
#
_cell.length_a   1.000
_cell.length_b   1.000
_cell.length_c   1.000
_cell.angle_alpha   90.00
_cell.angle_beta   90.00
_cell.angle_gamma   90.00
#
_symmetry.space_group_name_H-M   'P 1'
#
loop_
_entity.id
_entity.type
_entity.pdbx_description
1 polymer ?
#
loop_
_entity_poly.entity_id
_entity_poly.type
_entity_poly.pdbx_seq_one_letter_code
_entity_poly.pdbx_strand_id
1 'polypeptide(L)'
;MVEALTKSAKGLTREQIIKATKLGSGGGLTTILNELEECGFVIKTRDFDKRKEDGLFRLMDEFTLFYFKFMVSKNDMKSGVYLYNSHAFKTWSGFAFENLCFRHHHKIAKALGFSGIQYQYYSFVDKGAADSRGAQIDLILDRADNVINIIEAKFYLARLVINKAMALNIADKIEALRRKTKTKKNIFVTLITAMGVEKNEYYLSWITNDLEIEDFNNL
;
A
#
# COMPACT_ATOMS: atom_id res chain seq x y z
N MET A 1 -16.20 5.42 -13.47
CA MET A 1 -14.74 5.18 -13.35
C MET A 1 -14.34 4.95 -11.90
N VAL A 2 -14.53 5.96 -11.05
CA VAL A 2 -14.17 5.95 -9.62
C VAL A 2 -14.76 4.75 -8.87
N GLU A 3 -16.05 4.46 -9.05
CA GLU A 3 -16.71 3.27 -8.46
C GLU A 3 -16.09 1.94 -8.93
N ALA A 4 -15.54 1.85 -10.13
CA ALA A 4 -14.86 0.63 -10.57
C ALA A 4 -13.55 0.44 -9.79
N LEU A 5 -12.83 1.52 -9.52
CA LEU A 5 -11.55 1.50 -8.80
C LEU A 5 -11.72 1.15 -7.32
N THR A 6 -12.89 1.41 -6.70
CA THR A 6 -13.16 1.01 -5.30
C THR A 6 -13.18 -0.52 -5.12
N LYS A 7 -13.32 -1.29 -6.21
CA LYS A 7 -13.34 -2.77 -6.17
C LYS A 7 -11.97 -3.39 -5.90
N SER A 8 -10.88 -2.61 -5.97
CA SER A 8 -9.52 -3.09 -5.70
C SER A 8 -8.70 -2.07 -4.92
N ALA A 9 -8.30 -2.44 -3.70
CA ALA A 9 -7.47 -1.59 -2.84
C ALA A 9 -6.09 -1.27 -3.44
N LYS A 10 -5.52 -2.18 -4.24
CA LYS A 10 -4.21 -2.00 -4.90
C LYS A 10 -4.33 -1.49 -6.34
N GLY A 11 -5.54 -1.11 -6.74
CA GLY A 11 -5.82 -0.58 -8.07
C GLY A 11 -6.11 -1.64 -9.12
N LEU A 12 -6.39 -1.15 -10.33
CA LEU A 12 -6.80 -1.96 -11.47
C LEU A 12 -5.90 -1.65 -12.66
N THR A 13 -5.61 -2.66 -13.49
CA THR A 13 -5.02 -2.43 -14.81
C THR A 13 -6.03 -1.74 -15.73
N ARG A 14 -5.55 -1.16 -16.82
CA ARG A 14 -6.42 -0.56 -17.83
C ARG A 14 -7.46 -1.55 -18.37
N GLU A 15 -7.08 -2.81 -18.59
CA GLU A 15 -7.96 -3.87 -19.07
C GLU A 15 -9.05 -4.20 -18.04
N GLN A 16 -8.67 -4.25 -16.76
CA GLN A 16 -9.63 -4.49 -15.68
C GLN A 16 -10.63 -3.33 -15.54
N ILE A 17 -10.16 -2.10 -15.74
CA ILE A 17 -11.01 -0.89 -15.76
C ILE A 17 -11.99 -0.96 -16.93
N ILE A 18 -11.52 -1.27 -18.14
CA ILE A 18 -12.36 -1.45 -19.33
C ILE A 18 -13.44 -2.49 -19.05
N LYS A 19 -13.06 -3.65 -18.51
CA LYS A 19 -14.01 -4.73 -18.18
C LYS A 19 -15.04 -4.30 -17.12
N ALA A 20 -14.62 -3.55 -16.12
CA ALA A 20 -15.49 -3.13 -15.01
C ALA A 20 -16.42 -1.97 -15.38
N THR A 21 -15.99 -1.06 -16.25
CA THR A 21 -16.73 0.15 -16.63
C THR A 21 -17.49 0.01 -17.95
N LYS A 22 -17.15 -0.99 -18.77
CA LYS A 22 -17.62 -1.16 -20.15
C LYS A 22 -17.29 0.03 -21.07
N LEU A 23 -16.34 0.88 -20.68
CA LEU A 23 -15.84 1.96 -21.52
C LEU A 23 -14.96 1.42 -22.65
N GLY A 24 -14.99 2.09 -23.81
CA GLY A 24 -14.16 1.71 -24.95
C GLY A 24 -12.66 1.88 -24.67
N SER A 25 -11.84 1.00 -25.25
CA SER A 25 -10.38 1.20 -25.28
C SER A 25 -10.06 2.30 -26.29
N GLY A 26 -9.69 3.49 -25.82
CA GLY A 26 -9.38 4.62 -26.71
C GLY A 26 -8.86 5.85 -25.97
N GLY A 27 -8.65 6.94 -26.72
CA GLY A 27 -8.10 8.20 -26.19
C GLY A 27 -8.91 8.79 -25.03
N GLY A 28 -10.25 8.71 -25.09
CA GLY A 28 -11.11 9.22 -24.02
C GLY A 28 -10.88 8.55 -22.65
N LEU A 29 -10.60 7.24 -22.62
CA LEU A 29 -10.24 6.56 -21.36
C LEU A 29 -8.90 7.08 -20.81
N THR A 30 -7.95 7.39 -21.67
CA THR A 30 -6.66 7.97 -21.27
C THR A 30 -6.85 9.37 -20.68
N THR A 31 -7.66 10.21 -21.34
CA THR A 31 -8.01 11.53 -20.82
C THR A 31 -8.63 11.45 -19.42
N ILE A 32 -9.64 10.58 -19.23
CA ILE A 32 -10.29 10.40 -17.92
C ILE A 32 -9.29 9.96 -16.83
N LEU A 33 -8.40 9.03 -17.15
CA LEU A 33 -7.42 8.53 -16.17
C LEU A 33 -6.39 9.61 -15.80
N ASN A 34 -5.95 10.41 -16.78
CA ASN A 34 -5.04 11.54 -16.54
C ASN A 34 -5.73 12.62 -15.70
N GLU A 35 -6.98 12.99 -16.01
CA GLU A 35 -7.76 13.96 -15.23
C GLU A 35 -7.95 13.49 -13.79
N LEU A 36 -8.23 12.20 -13.57
CA LEU A 36 -8.35 11.64 -12.22
C LEU A 36 -7.01 11.63 -11.45
N GLU A 37 -5.90 11.47 -12.16
CA GLU A 37 -4.56 11.55 -11.58
C GLU A 37 -4.20 13.01 -11.21
N GLU A 38 -4.47 13.96 -12.10
CA GLU A 38 -4.27 15.39 -11.87
C GLU A 38 -5.14 15.92 -10.73
N CYS A 39 -6.38 15.44 -10.61
CA CYS A 39 -7.29 15.78 -9.51
C CYS A 39 -6.92 15.07 -8.20
N GLY A 40 -5.91 14.20 -8.18
CA GLY A 40 -5.47 13.47 -6.99
C GLY A 40 -6.39 12.32 -6.55
N PHE A 41 -7.42 11.99 -7.33
CA PHE A 41 -8.28 10.83 -7.04
C PHE A 41 -7.51 9.52 -7.23
N VAL A 42 -6.63 9.46 -8.23
CA VAL A 42 -5.95 8.23 -8.63
C VAL A 42 -4.46 8.44 -8.66
N ILE A 43 -3.69 7.40 -8.36
CA ILE A 43 -2.26 7.35 -8.66
C ILE A 43 -2.00 6.19 -9.63
N LYS A 44 -1.22 6.44 -10.68
CA LYS A 44 -0.73 5.39 -11.55
C LYS A 44 0.55 4.81 -10.95
N THR A 45 0.47 3.58 -10.47
CA THR A 45 1.63 2.85 -9.94
C THR A 45 2.17 1.89 -10.98
N ARG A 46 3.49 1.70 -11.01
CA ARG A 46 4.09 0.63 -11.78
C ARG A 46 4.07 -0.64 -10.93
N ASP A 47 3.88 -1.77 -11.59
CA ASP A 47 4.14 -3.07 -10.97
C ASP A 47 5.65 -3.30 -10.95
N PHE A 48 6.21 -3.68 -9.80
CA PHE A 48 7.65 -3.86 -9.62
C PHE A 48 8.24 -4.82 -10.67
N ASP A 49 7.49 -5.86 -11.06
CA ASP A 49 7.95 -6.93 -11.95
C ASP A 49 7.73 -6.62 -13.45
N LYS A 50 6.93 -5.60 -13.79
CA LYS A 50 6.53 -5.34 -15.18
C LYS A 50 7.31 -4.18 -15.79
N ARG A 51 8.20 -4.52 -16.73
CA ARG A 51 8.97 -3.57 -17.57
C ARG A 51 8.14 -2.88 -18.68
N LYS A 52 6.83 -3.15 -18.79
CA LYS A 52 5.93 -2.59 -19.82
C LYS A 52 4.72 -1.88 -19.21
N GLU A 53 4.18 -0.95 -20.00
CA GLU A 53 3.27 0.19 -19.72
C GLU A 53 1.96 -0.04 -18.94
N ASP A 54 1.68 -1.25 -18.46
CA ASP A 54 0.44 -1.58 -17.75
C ASP A 54 0.57 -1.29 -16.26
N GLY A 55 0.52 -0.01 -15.92
CA GLY A 55 0.41 0.45 -14.54
C GLY A 55 -0.94 0.09 -13.90
N LEU A 56 -0.96 0.01 -12.57
CA LEU A 56 -2.18 -0.09 -11.78
C LEU A 56 -2.65 1.31 -11.40
N PHE A 57 -3.91 1.61 -11.71
CA PHE A 57 -4.58 2.83 -11.26
C PHE A 57 -5.22 2.55 -9.91
N ARG A 58 -4.69 3.17 -8.85
CA ARG A 58 -5.17 3.01 -7.46
C ARG A 58 -5.97 4.23 -7.06
N LEU A 59 -7.16 4.01 -6.51
CA LEU A 59 -7.95 5.08 -5.90
C LEU A 59 -7.28 5.52 -4.59
N MET A 60 -6.95 6.80 -4.50
CA MET A 60 -6.23 7.40 -3.39
C MET A 60 -7.10 8.34 -2.56
N ASP A 61 -8.21 8.85 -3.10
CA ASP A 61 -9.07 9.78 -2.37
C ASP A 61 -9.81 9.09 -1.21
N GLU A 62 -9.45 9.46 0.01
CA GLU A 62 -9.92 8.85 1.25
C GLU A 62 -11.42 9.09 1.48
N PHE A 63 -11.93 10.28 1.11
CA PHE A 63 -13.35 10.60 1.23
C PHE A 63 -14.18 9.75 0.27
N THR A 64 -13.79 9.63 -0.98
CA THR A 64 -14.45 8.76 -1.97
C THR A 64 -14.45 7.31 -1.52
N LEU A 65 -13.30 6.81 -1.02
CA LEU A 65 -13.22 5.45 -0.48
C LEU A 65 -14.19 5.25 0.69
N PHE A 66 -14.27 6.22 1.60
CA PHE A 66 -15.22 6.20 2.71
C PHE A 66 -16.68 6.21 2.23
N TYR A 67 -17.02 7.13 1.32
CA TYR A 67 -18.35 7.32 0.75
C TYR A 67 -18.88 6.03 0.13
N PHE A 68 -18.12 5.40 -0.76
CA PHE A 68 -18.54 4.15 -1.40
C PHE A 68 -18.61 2.98 -0.41
N LYS A 69 -17.74 2.95 0.61
CA LYS A 69 -17.66 1.86 1.59
C LYS A 69 -18.73 1.91 2.68
N PHE A 70 -19.23 3.08 3.03
CA PHE A 70 -20.11 3.24 4.20
C PHE A 70 -21.40 4.01 3.92
N MET A 71 -21.43 4.89 2.91
CA MET A 71 -22.63 5.68 2.60
C MET A 71 -23.45 5.06 1.45
N VAL A 72 -22.78 4.53 0.41
CA VAL A 72 -23.47 3.92 -0.75
C VAL A 72 -23.88 2.49 -0.49
N SER A 73 -22.98 1.68 0.07
CA SER A 73 -23.34 0.34 0.54
C SER A 73 -24.20 0.49 1.78
N LYS A 74 -25.52 0.48 1.60
CA LYS A 74 -26.57 0.62 2.62
C LYS A 74 -26.44 -0.41 3.75
N ASN A 75 -25.43 -0.26 4.61
CA ASN A 75 -25.46 -0.83 5.94
C ASN A 75 -26.28 0.15 6.78
N ASP A 76 -27.30 -0.37 7.46
CA ASP A 76 -28.06 0.35 8.48
C ASP A 76 -27.07 1.08 9.40
N MET A 77 -26.84 2.37 9.16
CA MET A 77 -25.80 3.11 9.86
C MET A 77 -26.34 3.45 11.24
N LYS A 78 -26.17 2.50 12.18
CA LYS A 78 -26.75 2.55 13.53
C LYS A 78 -26.24 3.74 14.36
N SER A 79 -25.06 4.28 14.04
CA SER A 79 -24.50 5.59 14.46
C SER A 79 -23.02 5.70 14.02
N GLY A 80 -22.43 6.90 14.09
CA GLY A 80 -20.99 7.10 13.85
C GLY A 80 -20.09 6.34 14.84
N VAL A 81 -20.51 6.23 16.11
CA VAL A 81 -19.78 5.47 17.14
C VAL A 81 -19.77 3.97 16.84
N TYR A 82 -20.91 3.43 16.38
CA TYR A 82 -20.98 2.03 15.95
C TYR A 82 -20.06 1.77 14.75
N LEU A 83 -20.08 2.68 13.76
CA LEU A 83 -19.21 2.58 12.60
C LEU A 83 -17.73 2.56 13.00
N TYR A 84 -17.29 3.52 13.83
CA TYR A 84 -15.90 3.64 14.29
C TYR A 84 -15.37 2.35 14.94
N ASN A 85 -16.21 1.65 15.70
CA ASN A 85 -15.82 0.41 16.39
C ASN A 85 -15.92 -0.84 15.50
N SER A 86 -16.52 -0.74 14.31
CA SER A 86 -16.73 -1.87 13.43
C SER A 86 -15.43 -2.41 12.81
N HIS A 87 -15.41 -3.72 12.50
CA HIS A 87 -14.30 -4.31 11.75
C HIS A 87 -14.14 -3.68 10.35
N ALA A 88 -15.25 -3.28 9.73
CA ALA A 88 -15.23 -2.61 8.43
C ALA A 88 -14.47 -1.28 8.47
N PHE A 89 -14.64 -0.49 9.53
CA PHE A 89 -13.90 0.75 9.75
C PHE A 89 -12.42 0.49 10.04
N LYS A 90 -12.09 -0.52 10.85
CA LYS A 90 -10.69 -0.94 11.09
C LYS A 90 -9.98 -1.29 9.78
N THR A 91 -10.62 -2.07 8.92
CA THR A 91 -10.09 -2.41 7.60
C THR A 91 -9.93 -1.19 6.70
N TRP A 92 -10.93 -0.30 6.65
CA TRP A 92 -10.86 0.94 5.87
C TRP A 92 -9.74 1.88 6.35
N SER A 93 -9.61 2.09 7.66
CA SER A 93 -8.58 2.95 8.24
C SER A 93 -7.17 2.39 7.99
N GLY A 94 -6.99 1.07 8.01
CA GLY A 94 -5.75 0.42 7.57
C GLY A 94 -5.39 0.77 6.12
N PHE A 95 -6.34 0.63 5.19
CA PHE A 95 -6.11 1.00 3.78
C PHE A 95 -5.87 2.50 3.57
N ALA A 96 -6.59 3.35 4.30
CA ALA A 96 -6.36 4.80 4.26
C ALA A 96 -4.95 5.14 4.76
N PHE A 97 -4.47 4.45 5.80
CA PHE A 97 -3.12 4.64 6.31
C PHE A 97 -2.04 4.14 5.33
N GLU A 98 -2.28 3.00 4.65
CA GLU A 98 -1.40 2.56 3.55
C GLU A 98 -1.34 3.60 2.42
N ASN A 99 -2.48 4.19 2.02
CA ASN A 99 -2.55 5.24 1.00
C ASN A 99 -1.75 6.48 1.42
N LEU A 100 -1.89 6.90 2.68
CA LEU A 100 -1.14 8.02 3.25
C LEU A 100 0.37 7.76 3.14
N CYS A 101 0.84 6.60 3.60
CA CYS A 101 2.26 6.22 3.51
C CYS A 101 2.74 6.20 2.06
N PHE A 102 1.93 5.65 1.15
CA PHE A 102 2.26 5.58 -0.27
C PHE A 102 2.39 6.97 -0.90
N ARG A 103 1.45 7.88 -0.63
CA ARG A 103 1.45 9.28 -1.13
C ARG A 103 2.65 10.06 -0.59
N HIS A 104 3.05 9.80 0.65
CA HIS A 104 4.12 10.51 1.34
C HIS A 104 5.44 9.73 1.39
N HIS A 105 5.70 8.88 0.39
CA HIS A 105 6.95 8.10 0.28
C HIS A 105 8.23 8.96 0.40
N HIS A 106 8.19 10.22 -0.05
CA HIS A 106 9.31 11.16 0.08
C HIS A 106 9.60 11.56 1.54
N LYS A 107 8.57 11.68 2.39
CA LYS A 107 8.73 11.92 3.82
C LYS A 107 9.31 10.70 4.52
N ILE A 108 8.87 9.51 4.14
CA ILE A 108 9.44 8.24 4.62
C ILE A 108 10.93 8.16 4.27
N ALA A 109 11.31 8.47 3.02
CA ALA A 109 12.71 8.48 2.61
C ALA A 109 13.57 9.49 3.40
N LYS A 110 13.00 10.67 3.72
CA LYS A 110 13.66 11.68 4.56
C LYS A 110 13.83 11.19 6.01
N ALA A 111 12.79 10.64 6.61
CA ALA A 111 12.83 10.10 7.97
C ALA A 111 13.81 8.91 8.11
N LEU A 112 13.93 8.07 7.07
CA LEU A 112 14.90 6.99 7.00
C LEU A 112 16.31 7.45 6.60
N GLY A 113 16.54 8.75 6.39
CA GLY A 113 17.86 9.32 6.13
C GLY A 113 18.44 9.03 4.75
N PHE A 114 17.63 8.70 3.75
CA PHE A 114 18.10 8.44 2.38
C PHE A 114 17.45 9.34 1.31
N SER A 115 16.89 10.50 1.68
CA SER A 115 16.28 11.43 0.72
C SER A 115 17.22 11.90 -0.41
N GLY A 116 18.55 11.85 -0.20
CA GLY A 116 19.56 12.13 -1.22
C GLY A 116 19.86 10.98 -2.18
N ILE A 117 19.30 9.79 -1.95
CA ILE A 117 19.52 8.60 -2.78
C ILE A 117 18.39 8.49 -3.79
N GLN A 118 18.71 8.28 -5.07
CA GLN A 118 17.70 8.00 -6.08
C GLN A 118 16.99 6.68 -5.77
N TYR A 119 15.66 6.68 -5.80
CA TYR A 119 14.86 5.47 -5.63
C TYR A 119 13.62 5.48 -6.53
N GLN A 120 13.00 4.31 -6.67
CA GLN A 120 11.68 4.13 -7.26
C GLN A 120 10.74 3.55 -6.21
N TYR A 121 9.44 3.81 -6.33
CA TYR A 121 8.45 3.31 -5.39
C TYR A 121 7.32 2.54 -6.08
N TYR A 122 6.91 1.43 -5.45
CA TYR A 122 5.97 0.47 -6.04
C TYR A 122 5.03 -0.09 -4.98
N SER A 123 3.87 -0.57 -5.43
CA SER A 123 3.10 -1.60 -4.70
C SER A 123 3.50 -2.97 -5.23
N PHE A 124 3.46 -4.01 -4.39
CA PHE A 124 3.78 -5.37 -4.82
C PHE A 124 2.69 -6.36 -4.42
N VAL A 125 2.27 -7.16 -5.39
CA VAL A 125 1.29 -8.22 -5.21
C VAL A 125 1.80 -9.45 -5.95
N ASP A 126 2.12 -10.49 -5.19
CA ASP A 126 2.25 -11.84 -5.71
C ASP A 126 0.98 -12.62 -5.37
N LYS A 127 0.26 -13.07 -6.39
CA LYS A 127 -0.92 -13.93 -6.22
C LYS A 127 -0.56 -15.34 -5.74
N GLY A 128 0.74 -15.66 -5.70
CA GLY A 128 1.22 -17.01 -5.42
C GLY A 128 1.02 -17.94 -6.61
N ALA A 129 1.42 -19.18 -6.44
CA ALA A 129 1.17 -20.29 -7.36
C ALA A 129 0.64 -21.49 -6.56
N ALA A 130 0.37 -22.62 -7.22
CA ALA A 130 -0.17 -23.82 -6.57
C ALA A 130 0.69 -24.30 -5.37
N ASP A 131 1.97 -23.97 -5.37
CA ASP A 131 3.00 -24.37 -4.40
C ASP A 131 3.54 -23.22 -3.53
N SER A 132 3.04 -21.98 -3.70
CA SER A 132 3.56 -20.82 -2.99
C SER A 132 2.46 -19.90 -2.50
N ARG A 133 2.57 -19.48 -1.23
CA ARG A 133 1.67 -18.49 -0.65
C ARG A 133 1.86 -17.16 -1.38
N GLY A 134 0.74 -16.52 -1.71
CA GLY A 134 0.75 -15.14 -2.19
C GLY A 134 1.30 -14.19 -1.13
N ALA A 135 1.80 -13.05 -1.57
CA ALA A 135 2.36 -12.03 -0.72
C ALA A 135 1.96 -10.65 -1.24
N GLN A 136 1.71 -9.73 -0.31
CA GLN A 136 1.39 -8.34 -0.64
C GLN A 136 2.27 -7.43 0.21
N ILE A 137 2.93 -6.47 -0.41
CA ILE A 137 3.71 -5.43 0.27
C ILE A 137 3.07 -4.08 -0.01
N ASP A 138 2.92 -3.27 1.04
CA ASP A 138 2.18 -2.02 0.95
C ASP A 138 2.91 -0.95 0.16
N LEU A 139 4.21 -0.81 0.40
CA LEU A 139 5.09 0.09 -0.33
C LEU A 139 6.49 -0.52 -0.42
N ILE A 140 7.09 -0.49 -1.60
CA ILE A 140 8.49 -0.83 -1.83
C ILE A 140 9.23 0.43 -2.22
N LEU A 141 10.40 0.67 -1.64
CA LEU A 141 11.34 1.72 -2.06
C LEU A 141 12.62 1.06 -2.56
N ASP A 142 12.76 0.97 -3.89
CA ASP A 142 13.92 0.39 -4.56
C ASP A 142 15.00 1.46 -4.77
N ARG A 143 16.06 1.39 -3.98
CA ARG A 143 17.08 2.43 -3.92
C ARG A 143 18.27 2.11 -4.83
N ALA A 144 18.92 3.15 -5.33
CA ALA A 144 20.10 3.03 -6.19
C ALA A 144 21.35 2.51 -5.46
N ASP A 145 21.36 2.52 -4.12
CA ASP A 145 22.48 2.10 -3.26
C ASP A 145 22.42 0.62 -2.84
N ASN A 146 21.84 -0.24 -3.69
CA ASN A 146 21.70 -1.68 -3.46
C ASN A 146 20.86 -2.08 -2.23
N VAL A 147 19.91 -1.24 -1.84
CA VAL A 147 18.92 -1.54 -0.79
C VAL A 147 17.50 -1.48 -1.36
N ILE A 148 16.65 -2.39 -0.92
CA ILE A 148 15.20 -2.32 -1.08
C ILE A 148 14.60 -2.21 0.31
N ASN A 149 13.84 -1.13 0.57
CA ASN A 149 12.99 -1.08 1.76
C ASN A 149 11.61 -1.63 1.42
N ILE A 150 11.20 -2.67 2.13
CA ILE A 150 9.81 -3.14 2.22
C ILE A 150 9.17 -2.37 3.37
N ILE A 151 8.08 -1.67 3.08
CA ILE A 151 7.34 -0.89 4.06
C ILE A 151 6.01 -1.58 4.37
N GLU A 152 5.75 -1.78 5.65
CA GLU A 152 4.52 -2.36 6.17
C GLU A 152 3.82 -1.33 7.07
N ALA A 153 2.70 -0.80 6.59
CA ALA A 153 1.92 0.18 7.33
C ALA A 153 0.91 -0.55 8.23
N LYS A 154 0.89 -0.23 9.52
CA LYS A 154 0.00 -0.84 10.51
C LYS A 154 -0.67 0.23 11.36
N PHE A 155 -1.95 0.46 11.08
CA PHE A 155 -2.75 1.42 11.84
C PHE A 155 -3.39 0.74 13.06
N TYR A 156 -2.80 0.98 14.23
CA TYR A 156 -3.33 0.56 15.52
C TYR A 156 -3.32 1.75 16.49
N LEU A 157 -4.35 1.84 17.34
CA LEU A 157 -4.46 2.87 18.38
C LEU A 157 -3.71 2.50 19.67
N ALA A 158 -2.92 1.45 19.61
CA ALA A 158 -2.03 1.00 20.67
C ALA A 158 -0.71 0.54 20.03
N ARG A 159 0.33 0.39 20.85
CA ARG A 159 1.62 -0.13 20.40
C ARG A 159 1.46 -1.48 19.70
N LEU A 160 2.12 -1.62 18.57
CA LEU A 160 2.11 -2.86 17.81
C LEU A 160 3.02 -3.89 18.46
N VAL A 161 2.47 -5.05 18.83
CA VAL A 161 3.25 -6.22 19.25
C VAL A 161 3.32 -7.19 18.08
N ILE A 162 4.54 -7.45 17.58
CA ILE A 162 4.73 -8.39 16.47
C ILE A 162 4.58 -9.80 17.01
N ASN A 163 3.61 -10.56 16.50
CA ASN A 163 3.45 -11.97 16.85
C ASN A 163 4.13 -12.87 15.81
N LYS A 164 4.20 -14.17 16.12
CA LYS A 164 4.78 -15.20 15.23
C LYS A 164 4.15 -15.20 13.83
N ALA A 165 2.84 -15.02 13.72
CA ALA A 165 2.15 -15.03 12.43
C ALA A 165 2.56 -13.82 11.56
N MET A 166 2.68 -12.64 12.15
CA MET A 166 3.19 -11.44 11.46
C MET A 166 4.65 -11.60 11.05
N ALA A 167 5.50 -12.17 11.91
CA ALA A 167 6.90 -12.44 11.59
C ALA A 167 7.03 -13.39 10.39
N LEU A 168 6.26 -14.48 10.38
CA LEU A 168 6.20 -15.40 9.24
C LEU A 168 5.70 -14.71 7.97
N ASN A 169 4.69 -13.84 8.09
CA ASN A 169 4.19 -13.08 6.96
C ASN A 169 5.22 -12.11 6.38
N ILE A 170 6.04 -11.47 7.21
CA ILE A 170 7.17 -10.63 6.77
C ILE A 170 8.21 -11.49 6.03
N ALA A 171 8.57 -12.65 6.59
CA ALA A 171 9.50 -13.57 5.94
C ALA A 171 8.98 -14.04 4.56
N ASP A 172 7.71 -14.41 4.47
CA ASP A 172 7.07 -14.79 3.21
C ASP A 172 7.12 -13.67 2.16
N LYS A 173 6.95 -12.41 2.57
CA LYS A 173 7.03 -11.25 1.68
C LYS A 173 8.44 -11.01 1.15
N ILE A 174 9.45 -11.14 2.01
CA ILE A 174 10.86 -11.04 1.62
C ILE A 174 11.17 -12.11 0.57
N GLU A 175 10.78 -13.36 0.83
CA GLU A 175 11.05 -14.48 -0.07
C GLU A 175 10.26 -14.38 -1.38
N ALA A 176 8.99 -13.94 -1.33
CA ALA A 176 8.21 -13.68 -2.53
C ALA A 176 8.85 -12.58 -3.40
N LEU A 177 9.30 -11.49 -2.77
CA LEU A 177 9.98 -10.41 -3.48
C LEU A 177 11.28 -10.91 -4.12
N ARG A 178 12.12 -11.64 -3.37
CA ARG A 178 13.36 -12.24 -3.91
C ARG A 178 13.07 -13.17 -5.07
N ARG A 179 12.10 -14.07 -4.93
CA ARG A 179 11.73 -15.06 -5.95
C ARG A 179 11.27 -14.39 -7.24
N LYS A 180 10.40 -13.37 -7.14
CA LYS A 180 9.84 -12.66 -8.30
C LYS A 180 10.89 -11.81 -9.01
N THR A 181 11.65 -11.05 -8.24
CA THR A 181 12.52 -10.00 -8.77
C THR A 181 13.93 -10.47 -9.10
N LYS A 182 14.34 -11.62 -8.54
CA LYS A 182 15.72 -12.11 -8.56
C LYS A 182 16.74 -11.09 -8.06
N THR A 183 16.29 -10.15 -7.21
CA THR A 183 17.14 -9.10 -6.66
C THR A 183 18.27 -9.69 -5.81
N LYS A 184 19.45 -9.05 -5.91
CA LYS A 184 20.59 -9.30 -5.03
C LYS A 184 20.78 -8.17 -4.00
N LYS A 185 19.89 -7.17 -4.02
CA LYS A 185 19.92 -6.03 -3.09
C LYS A 185 19.62 -6.51 -1.67
N ASN A 186 20.15 -5.78 -0.69
CA ASN A 186 19.76 -5.96 0.70
C ASN A 186 18.30 -5.56 0.88
N ILE A 187 17.54 -6.37 1.61
CA ILE A 187 16.12 -6.10 1.87
C ILE A 187 15.99 -5.68 3.32
N PHE A 188 15.54 -4.45 3.53
CA PHE A 188 15.23 -3.88 4.84
C PHE A 188 13.72 -3.86 5.02
N VAL A 189 13.27 -4.14 6.25
CA VAL A 189 11.86 -4.06 6.60
C VAL A 189 11.67 -2.86 7.49
N THR A 190 10.82 -1.93 7.06
CA THR A 190 10.40 -0.79 7.87
C THR A 190 8.94 -0.94 8.24
N LEU A 191 8.64 -0.89 9.53
CA LEU A 191 7.27 -0.74 10.02
C LEU A 191 6.91 0.74 10.10
N ILE A 192 5.71 1.09 9.65
CA ILE A 192 5.14 2.41 9.91
C ILE A 192 3.91 2.20 10.75
N THR A 193 3.85 2.88 11.89
CA THR A 193 2.74 2.74 12.86
C THR A 193 2.23 4.09 13.32
N ALA A 194 1.02 4.11 13.89
CA ALA A 194 0.47 5.32 14.49
C ALA A 194 0.94 5.53 15.95
N MET A 195 1.24 4.45 16.68
CA MET A 195 1.48 4.47 18.13
C MET A 195 2.75 3.71 18.55
N GLY A 196 3.69 3.50 17.62
CA GLY A 196 4.96 2.80 17.86
C GLY A 196 4.85 1.26 17.88
N VAL A 197 6.02 0.63 18.03
CA VAL A 197 6.19 -0.83 18.04
C VAL A 197 6.85 -1.29 19.34
N GLU A 198 6.40 -2.42 19.89
CA GLU A 198 7.08 -3.08 21.00
C GLU A 198 8.23 -3.94 20.49
N LYS A 199 9.43 -3.73 21.04
CA LYS A 199 10.65 -4.44 20.64
C LYS A 199 10.74 -5.79 21.32
N ASN A 200 10.26 -6.83 20.64
CA ASN A 200 10.36 -8.23 21.06
C ASN A 200 11.29 -9.04 20.13
N GLU A 201 11.39 -10.36 20.35
CA GLU A 201 12.24 -11.26 19.56
C GLU A 201 11.96 -11.20 18.05
N TYR A 202 10.69 -11.03 17.65
CA TYR A 202 10.29 -10.97 16.25
C TYR A 202 10.67 -9.65 15.61
N TYR A 203 10.57 -8.54 16.37
CA TYR A 203 11.09 -7.24 15.93
C TYR A 203 12.58 -7.34 15.63
N LEU A 204 13.36 -7.83 16.59
CA LEU A 204 14.82 -7.93 16.47
C LEU A 204 15.27 -8.84 15.32
N SER A 205 14.44 -9.84 14.96
CA SER A 205 14.76 -10.78 13.89
C SER A 205 14.49 -10.24 12.49
N TRP A 206 13.45 -9.41 12.32
CA TRP A 206 12.91 -9.10 10.99
C TRP A 206 12.83 -7.61 10.67
N ILE A 207 12.78 -6.74 11.66
CA ILE A 207 12.54 -5.30 11.47
C ILE A 207 13.87 -4.55 11.52
N THR A 208 14.14 -3.79 10.46
CA THR A 208 15.33 -2.93 10.37
C THR A 208 15.07 -1.57 10.98
N ASN A 209 13.89 -1.00 10.72
CA ASN A 209 13.48 0.31 11.21
C ASN A 209 11.99 0.29 11.56
N ASP A 210 11.59 1.16 12.47
CA ASP A 210 10.21 1.54 12.66
C ASP A 210 10.10 3.07 12.68
N LEU A 211 9.01 3.57 12.11
CA LEU A 211 8.65 4.98 12.12
C LEU A 211 7.24 5.13 12.68
N GLU A 212 7.03 6.25 13.35
CA GLU A 212 5.74 6.72 13.80
C GLU A 212 5.21 7.80 12.85
N ILE A 213 3.89 7.97 12.79
CA ILE A 213 3.27 8.99 11.91
C ILE A 213 3.79 10.41 12.20
N GLU A 214 4.20 10.68 13.45
CA GLU A 214 4.77 11.95 13.88
C GLU A 214 6.12 12.25 13.21
N ASP A 215 6.88 11.21 12.83
CA ASP A 215 8.14 11.36 12.10
C ASP A 215 7.95 11.98 10.70
N PHE A 216 6.72 12.03 10.20
CA PHE A 216 6.38 12.66 8.92
C PHE A 216 6.10 14.17 9.04
N ASN A 217 5.87 14.67 10.25
CA ASN A 217 5.45 16.06 10.48
C ASN A 217 6.59 16.96 10.97
N ASN A 218 7.68 16.38 11.49
CA ASN A 218 8.75 17.12 12.16
C ASN A 218 10.01 17.37 11.31
N LEU A 219 9.92 17.28 9.97
CA LEU A 219 11.10 17.37 9.10
C LEU A 219 10.92 18.29 7.89
#